data_AF-A0A662H301-F1
#
_entry.id   AF-A0A662H301-F1
#
_cell.length_a   1.000
_cell.length_b   1.000
_cell.length_c   1.000
_cell.angle_alpha   90.00
_cell.angle_beta   90.00
_cell.angle_gamma   90.00
#
_symmetry.space_group_name_H-M   'P 1'
#
loop_
_entity.id
_entity.type
_entity.pdbx_description
1 polymer ?
#
loop_
_entity_poly.entity_id
_entity_poly.type
_entity_poly.pdbx_seq_one_letter_code
_entity_poly.pdbx_strand_id
1 'polypeptide(L)'
;ISQLESIKAPEGGKLFLDVKRREEEFSGPYIHLIPHVIFRLKEGYRYSYKFGFGRGGEVIHYEEGKGRRESWGVHRKEGVLIAMGPGIRKGYKIRGARIIDLAPTILHIMDIPVPSYMDGRVLEEMLE
;
A
#
# COMPACT_ATOMS: atom_id res chain seq x y z
N ILE A 1 17.86 -1.28 9.87
CA ILE A 1 16.48 -1.30 10.42
C ILE A 1 16.42 -0.50 11.71
N SER A 2 17.05 -0.96 12.80
CA SER A 2 17.09 -0.24 14.09
C SER A 2 17.47 1.24 13.98
N GLN A 3 18.46 1.59 13.15
CA GLN A 3 18.83 2.99 12.90
C GLN A 3 17.68 3.82 12.31
N LEU A 4 16.96 3.31 11.31
CA LEU A 4 15.79 4.00 10.75
C LEU A 4 14.67 4.12 11.79
N GLU A 5 14.39 3.06 12.53
CA GLU A 5 13.37 3.07 13.59
C GLU A 5 13.70 4.03 14.74
N SER A 6 14.98 4.35 14.94
CA SER A 6 15.43 5.31 15.95
C SER A 6 15.19 6.78 15.58
N ILE A 7 14.93 7.06 14.30
CA ILE A 7 14.65 8.42 13.82
C ILE A 7 13.28 8.86 14.33
N LYS A 8 13.29 9.99 15.04
CA LYS A 8 12.07 10.61 15.57
C LYS A 8 11.51 11.63 14.60
N ALA A 9 10.19 11.73 14.61
CA ALA A 9 9.48 12.84 14.02
C ALA A 9 9.79 14.15 14.78
N PRO A 10 9.66 15.34 14.16
CA PRO A 10 9.90 16.63 14.82
C PRO A 10 9.12 16.82 16.13
N GLU A 11 7.91 16.24 16.25
CA GLU A 11 7.12 16.25 17.49
C GLU A 11 7.63 15.28 18.58
N GLY A 12 8.74 14.57 18.36
CA GLY A 12 9.35 13.65 19.33
C GLY A 12 8.82 12.22 19.31
N GLY A 13 7.89 11.89 18.40
CA GLY A 13 7.31 10.55 18.22
C GLY A 13 7.98 9.69 17.15
N LYS A 14 7.42 8.50 16.87
CA LYS A 14 7.88 7.63 15.76
C LYS A 14 7.59 8.28 14.41
N LEU A 15 8.59 8.30 13.52
CA LEU A 15 8.44 8.76 12.14
C LEU A 15 7.88 7.68 11.21
N PHE A 16 8.34 6.44 11.40
CA PHE A 16 7.94 5.30 10.58
C PHE A 16 6.80 4.53 11.22
N LEU A 17 5.80 4.16 10.42
CA LEU A 17 4.78 3.19 10.78
C LEU A 17 5.40 1.79 10.92
N ASP A 18 6.27 1.43 9.96
CA ASP A 18 7.13 0.26 10.02
C ASP A 18 8.37 0.41 9.14
N VAL A 19 9.36 -0.43 9.45
CA VAL A 19 10.58 -0.64 8.69
C VAL A 19 10.82 -2.15 8.65
N LYS A 20 10.83 -2.74 7.46
CA LYS A 20 10.92 -4.18 7.25
C LYS A 20 12.02 -4.52 6.25
N ARG A 21 12.56 -5.74 6.35
CA ARG A 21 13.27 -6.33 5.21
C ARG A 21 12.28 -6.71 4.12
N ARG A 22 12.73 -6.74 2.87
CA ARG A 22 11.87 -7.17 1.75
C ARG A 22 11.30 -8.57 1.94
N GLU A 23 12.05 -9.48 2.55
CA GLU A 23 11.65 -10.86 2.81
C GLU A 23 10.51 -10.98 3.84
N GLU A 24 10.25 -9.93 4.62
CA GLU A 24 9.16 -9.90 5.62
C GLU A 24 7.82 -9.42 5.02
N GLU A 25 7.83 -8.74 3.87
CA GLU A 25 6.61 -8.20 3.23
C GLU A 25 6.33 -8.86 1.87
N PHE A 26 7.38 -9.29 1.16
CA PHE A 26 7.29 -9.81 -0.20
C PHE A 26 7.94 -11.17 -0.31
N SER A 27 7.44 -11.96 -1.27
CA SER A 27 7.99 -13.26 -1.64
C SER A 27 7.84 -13.45 -3.15
N GLY A 28 8.51 -14.48 -3.69
CA GLY A 28 8.44 -14.84 -5.10
C GLY A 28 9.76 -14.65 -5.87
N PRO A 29 9.79 -15.08 -7.14
CA PRO A 29 11.03 -15.21 -7.92
C PRO A 29 11.73 -13.86 -8.18
N TYR A 30 10.98 -12.76 -8.15
CA TYR A 30 11.47 -11.41 -8.43
C TYR A 30 11.80 -10.60 -7.17
N ILE A 31 11.85 -11.23 -5.99
CA ILE A 31 12.18 -10.53 -4.72
C ILE A 31 13.51 -9.78 -4.78
N HIS A 32 14.45 -10.24 -5.62
CA HIS A 32 15.75 -9.61 -5.82
C HIS A 32 15.65 -8.21 -6.47
N LEU A 33 14.55 -7.88 -7.15
CA LEU A 33 14.28 -6.55 -7.71
C LEU A 33 13.80 -5.54 -6.66
N ILE A 34 13.37 -6.03 -5.50
CA ILE A 34 12.83 -5.20 -4.42
C ILE A 34 14.00 -4.67 -3.55
N PRO A 35 13.98 -3.38 -3.15
CA PRO A 35 14.97 -2.82 -2.23
C PRO A 35 15.07 -3.63 -0.93
N HIS A 36 16.29 -3.78 -0.38
CA HIS A 36 16.53 -4.57 0.83
C HIS A 36 15.72 -4.12 2.06
N VAL A 37 15.38 -2.84 2.13
CA VAL A 37 14.63 -2.23 3.22
C VAL A 37 13.43 -1.50 2.65
N ILE A 38 12.26 -1.81 3.21
CA ILE A 38 10.99 -1.19 2.88
C ILE A 38 10.50 -0.50 4.14
N PHE A 39 10.02 0.74 4.02
CA PHE A 39 9.48 1.47 5.15
C PHE A 39 8.19 2.19 4.75
N ARG A 40 7.34 2.41 5.75
CA ARG A 40 6.15 3.25 5.63
C ARG A 40 6.24 4.39 6.62
N LEU A 41 5.96 5.60 6.18
CA LEU A 41 5.89 6.77 7.04
C LEU A 41 4.57 6.78 7.80
N LYS A 42 4.57 7.37 9.00
CA LYS A 42 3.36 7.65 9.76
C LYS A 42 2.43 8.58 8.97
N GLU A 43 1.13 8.48 9.20
CA GLU A 43 0.14 9.40 8.63
C GLU A 43 0.53 10.87 8.88
N GLY A 44 0.36 11.71 7.87
CA GLY A 44 0.80 13.11 7.87
C GLY A 44 2.22 13.33 7.32
N TYR A 45 3.03 12.27 7.18
CA TYR A 45 4.37 12.34 6.61
C TYR A 45 4.41 11.83 5.17
N ARG A 46 5.30 12.44 4.35
CA ARG A 46 5.56 12.01 2.97
C ARG A 46 7.05 12.11 2.66
N TYR A 47 7.51 11.32 1.69
CA TYR A 47 8.83 11.52 1.09
C TYR A 47 8.76 12.67 0.07
N SER A 48 9.84 13.41 -0.06
CA SER A 48 10.02 14.41 -1.11
C SER A 48 10.82 13.79 -2.25
N TYR A 49 10.34 13.92 -3.50
CA TYR A 49 11.12 13.59 -4.70
C TYR A 49 12.16 14.68 -5.03
N LYS A 50 12.00 15.88 -4.45
CA LYS A 50 13.01 16.95 -4.51
C LYS A 50 13.99 16.72 -3.37
N PHE A 51 15.22 16.33 -3.70
CA PHE A 51 16.36 16.36 -2.78
C PHE A 51 16.72 17.84 -2.54
N GLY A 52 16.00 18.48 -1.63
CA GLY A 52 16.32 19.84 -1.19
C GLY A 52 17.23 19.74 0.02
N PHE A 53 18.51 20.06 -0.13
CA PHE A 53 19.23 20.58 1.02
C PHE A 53 18.50 21.87 1.42
N GLY A 54 17.64 21.79 2.43
CA GLY A 54 17.22 23.00 3.13
C GLY A 54 18.46 23.79 3.52
N ARG A 55 18.35 25.12 3.68
CA ARG A 55 19.41 25.91 4.29
C ARG A 55 19.76 25.28 5.65
N GLY A 56 20.84 24.50 5.73
CA GLY A 56 21.24 23.81 6.96
C GLY A 56 21.35 22.27 6.91
N GLY A 57 21.01 21.60 5.80
CA GLY A 57 21.23 20.15 5.67
C GLY A 57 20.24 19.27 6.45
N GLU A 58 19.08 19.82 6.81
CA GLU A 58 18.04 19.06 7.51
C GLU A 58 17.41 17.99 6.59
N VAL A 59 17.35 16.76 7.10
CA VAL A 59 16.83 15.57 6.40
C VAL A 59 15.29 15.46 6.53
N ILE A 60 14.70 16.12 7.53
CA ILE A 60 13.26 16.15 7.79
C ILE A 60 12.83 17.61 7.87
N HIS A 61 12.03 18.05 6.90
CA HIS A 61 11.49 19.40 6.87
C HIS A 61 9.99 19.36 7.19
N TYR A 62 9.60 20.09 8.23
CA TYR A 62 8.20 20.27 8.61
C TYR A 62 7.72 21.65 8.10
N GLU A 63 6.77 21.65 7.17
CA GLU A 63 6.03 22.88 6.81
C GLU A 63 4.66 22.82 7.45
N GLU A 64 4.39 23.74 8.39
CA GLU A 64 3.07 23.92 8.97
C GLU A 64 2.16 24.58 7.93
N GLY A 65 1.05 23.90 7.59
CA GLY A 65 0.09 24.39 6.60
C GLY A 65 0.14 23.65 5.27
N LYS A 66 -1.06 23.47 4.69
CA LYS A 66 -1.39 22.74 3.46
C LYS A 66 -0.17 22.49 2.58
N GLY A 67 0.41 21.29 2.72
CA GLY A 67 1.56 20.85 1.95
C GLY A 67 1.41 21.33 0.53
N ARG A 68 2.43 22.04 0.04
CA ARG A 68 2.45 22.78 -1.25
C ARG A 68 1.37 22.28 -2.22
N ARG A 69 0.64 23.20 -2.86
CA ARG A 69 -0.32 23.03 -3.99
C ARG A 69 0.05 21.98 -5.06
N GLU A 70 1.26 21.43 -5.01
CA GLU A 70 1.89 20.44 -5.87
C GLU A 70 1.60 18.96 -5.51
N SER A 71 0.78 18.62 -4.50
CA SER A 71 0.47 17.20 -4.24
C SER A 71 -0.62 16.68 -5.17
N TRP A 72 -0.20 16.13 -6.31
CA TRP A 72 -1.00 15.34 -7.25
C TRP A 72 -1.40 13.98 -6.64
N GLY A 73 -2.11 13.98 -5.52
CA GLY A 73 -2.45 12.77 -4.78
C GLY A 73 -1.22 12.04 -4.21
N VAL A 74 -1.46 11.20 -3.20
CA VAL A 74 -0.50 10.21 -2.73
C VAL A 74 -1.21 8.87 -2.68
N HIS A 75 -0.48 7.78 -2.98
CA HIS A 75 -1.07 6.45 -2.92
C HIS A 75 -1.27 6.00 -1.47
N ARG A 76 -2.38 5.28 -1.23
CA ARG A 76 -2.68 4.59 0.03
C ARG A 76 -2.77 3.09 -0.25
N LYS A 77 -2.57 2.27 0.78
CA LYS A 77 -2.63 0.80 0.66
C LYS A 77 -4.09 0.34 0.53
N GLU A 78 -5.00 1.05 1.20
CA GLU A 78 -6.42 0.79 1.23
C GLU A 78 -7.09 1.33 -0.05
N GLY A 79 -7.89 0.48 -0.70
CA GLY A 79 -8.71 0.84 -1.84
C GLY A 79 -10.21 0.64 -1.57
N VAL A 80 -11.03 0.94 -2.58
CA VAL A 80 -12.48 0.73 -2.54
C VAL A 80 -12.87 -0.28 -3.62
N LEU A 81 -13.59 -1.32 -3.23
CA LEU A 81 -14.19 -2.30 -4.14
C LEU A 81 -15.71 -2.18 -4.10
N ILE A 82 -16.32 -2.02 -5.27
CA ILE A 82 -17.77 -2.04 -5.47
C ILE A 82 -18.04 -3.03 -6.61
N ALA A 83 -18.94 -3.97 -6.38
CA ALA A 83 -19.39 -4.93 -7.38
C ALA A 83 -20.91 -4.87 -7.50
N MET A 84 -21.42 -4.94 -8.73
CA MET A 84 -22.85 -4.87 -9.03
C MET A 84 -23.14 -5.60 -10.34
N GLY A 85 -24.15 -6.47 -10.35
CA GLY A 85 -24.58 -7.21 -11.52
C GLY A 85 -25.34 -8.48 -11.15
N PRO A 86 -25.80 -9.26 -12.16
CA PRO A 86 -26.33 -10.60 -11.93
C PRO A 86 -25.33 -11.48 -11.18
N GLY A 87 -25.80 -12.29 -10.23
CA GLY A 87 -24.94 -13.19 -9.45
C GLY A 87 -24.08 -12.49 -8.38
N ILE A 88 -24.22 -11.17 -8.17
CA ILE A 88 -23.53 -10.45 -7.08
C ILE A 88 -24.49 -10.23 -5.91
N ARG A 89 -24.10 -10.67 -4.71
CA ARG A 89 -24.89 -10.52 -3.49
C ARG A 89 -25.14 -9.04 -3.16
N LYS A 90 -26.42 -8.70 -3.01
CA LYS A 90 -26.84 -7.35 -2.61
C LYS A 90 -26.56 -7.10 -1.12
N GLY A 91 -26.09 -5.89 -0.81
CA GLY A 91 -25.86 -5.45 0.58
C GLY A 91 -24.73 -6.18 1.30
N TYR A 92 -23.94 -7.00 0.60
CA TYR A 92 -22.84 -7.74 1.20
C TYR A 92 -21.60 -6.83 1.38
N LYS A 93 -21.05 -6.82 2.60
CA LYS A 93 -19.83 -6.07 2.91
C LYS A 93 -18.62 -6.99 2.88
N ILE A 94 -17.86 -6.92 1.79
CA ILE A 94 -16.61 -7.64 1.62
C ILE A 94 -15.58 -7.14 2.64
N ARG A 95 -14.84 -8.06 3.27
CA ARG A 95 -13.77 -7.74 4.22
C ARG A 95 -12.48 -8.46 3.82
N GLY A 96 -11.36 -7.77 3.90
CA GLY A 96 -10.04 -8.36 3.64
C GLY A 96 -9.76 -8.71 2.18
N ALA A 97 -10.55 -8.19 1.23
CA ALA A 97 -10.25 -8.30 -0.19
C ALA A 97 -8.93 -7.59 -0.51
N ARG A 98 -8.12 -8.24 -1.35
CA ARG A 98 -6.87 -7.70 -1.88
C ARG A 98 -7.08 -7.37 -3.36
N ILE A 99 -6.35 -6.39 -3.86
CA ILE A 99 -6.41 -6.03 -5.30
C ILE A 99 -6.11 -7.22 -6.22
N ILE A 100 -5.25 -8.15 -5.78
CA ILE A 100 -4.90 -9.36 -6.53
C ILE A 100 -6.03 -10.40 -6.58
N ASP A 101 -7.04 -10.30 -5.72
CA ASP A 101 -8.21 -11.19 -5.73
C ASP A 101 -9.20 -10.83 -6.87
N LEU A 102 -9.05 -9.65 -7.50
CA LEU A 102 -9.96 -9.19 -8.55
C LEU A 102 -9.85 -10.04 -9.83
N ALA A 103 -8.63 -10.29 -10.31
CA ALA A 103 -8.41 -11.06 -11.53
C ALA A 103 -9.03 -12.48 -11.45
N PRO A 104 -8.73 -13.31 -10.43
CA PRO A 104 -9.34 -14.64 -10.33
C PRO A 104 -10.87 -14.57 -10.15
N THR A 105 -11.39 -13.56 -9.43
CA THR A 105 -12.85 -13.37 -9.28
C THR A 105 -13.53 -13.04 -10.61
N ILE A 106 -12.94 -12.16 -11.42
CA ILE A 106 -13.48 -11.80 -12.74
C ILE A 106 -13.47 -13.00 -13.69
N LEU A 107 -12.36 -13.76 -13.73
CA LEU A 107 -12.28 -14.99 -14.54
C LEU A 107 -13.36 -15.99 -14.14
N HIS A 108 -13.56 -16.20 -12.84
CA HIS A 108 -14.61 -17.08 -12.33
C HIS A 108 -16.02 -16.63 -12.75
N ILE A 109 -16.34 -15.33 -12.65
CA ILE A 109 -17.63 -14.77 -13.11
C ILE A 109 -17.84 -14.98 -14.62
N MET A 110 -16.75 -14.97 -15.40
CA MET A 110 -16.79 -15.17 -16.85
C MET A 110 -16.80 -16.65 -17.26
N ASP A 111 -16.90 -17.59 -16.32
CA ASP A 111 -16.78 -19.03 -16.56
C ASP A 111 -15.45 -19.42 -17.24
N ILE A 112 -14.38 -18.69 -16.91
CA ILE A 112 -13.02 -18.96 -17.37
C ILE A 112 -12.24 -19.64 -16.23
N PRO A 113 -11.57 -20.78 -16.47
CA PRO A 113 -10.75 -21.43 -15.46
C PRO A 113 -9.70 -20.50 -14.86
N VAL A 114 -9.66 -20.43 -13.53
CA VAL A 114 -8.67 -19.62 -12.80
C VAL A 114 -7.32 -20.36 -12.79
N PRO A 115 -6.24 -19.77 -13.32
CA PRO A 115 -4.93 -20.41 -13.31
C PRO A 115 -4.38 -20.58 -11.89
N SER A 116 -3.79 -21.74 -11.60
CA SER A 116 -3.26 -22.09 -10.28
C SER A 116 -2.05 -21.27 -9.83
N TYR A 117 -1.41 -20.53 -10.74
CA TYR A 117 -0.28 -19.66 -10.44
C TYR A 117 -0.69 -18.27 -9.92
N MET A 118 -1.99 -17.95 -9.85
CA MET A 118 -2.46 -16.69 -9.28
C MET A 118 -2.42 -16.74 -7.74
N ASP A 119 -1.81 -15.74 -7.11
CA ASP A 119 -1.76 -15.62 -5.64
C ASP A 119 -3.08 -15.10 -5.02
N GLY A 120 -3.93 -14.50 -5.87
CA GLY A 120 -5.26 -14.05 -5.49
C GLY A 120 -6.23 -15.21 -5.35
N ARG A 121 -7.26 -15.04 -4.51
CA ARG A 121 -8.37 -15.99 -4.41
C ARG A 121 -9.62 -15.45 -5.09
N VAL A 122 -10.53 -16.33 -5.47
CA VAL A 122 -11.90 -15.94 -5.84
C VAL A 122 -12.60 -15.40 -4.60
N LEU A 123 -13.26 -14.25 -4.73
CA LEU A 123 -14.10 -13.65 -3.69
C LEU A 123 -15.50 -14.27 -3.69
N GLU A 124 -15.58 -15.60 -3.51
CA GLU A 124 -16.83 -16.36 -3.56
C GLU A 124 -17.89 -15.81 -2.59
N GLU A 125 -17.46 -15.21 -1.48
CA GLU A 125 -18.36 -14.63 -0.48
C GLU A 125 -19.24 -13.49 -1.00
N MET A 126 -18.86 -12.88 -2.13
CA MET A 126 -19.62 -11.79 -2.77
C MET A 126 -20.59 -12.28 -3.86
N LEU A 127 -20.56 -13.57 -4.23
CA LEU A 127 -21.35 -14.17 -5.30
C LEU A 127 -22.59 -14.88 -4.74
N GLU A 128 -23.72 -14.88 -5.46
CA GLU A 128 -24.99 -15.51 -5.03
C GLU A 128 -24.86 -17.00 -4.75
#